data_AF-A0A0F9F230-F1
#
_entry.id   AF-A0A0F9F230-F1
#
_cell.length_a   1.000
_cell.length_b   1.000
_cell.length_c   1.000
_cell.angle_alpha   90.00
_cell.angle_beta   90.00
_cell.angle_gamma   90.00
#
_symmetry.space_group_name_H-M   'P 1'
#
loop_
_entity.id
_entity.type
_entity.pdbx_description
1 polymer ?
#
loop_
_entity_poly.entity_id
_entity_poly.type
_entity_poly.pdbx_seq_one_letter_code
_entity_poly.pdbx_strand_id
1 'polypeptide(L)' 'MGRSAESKLDRADSFNKTAAKIRKKDPESARELDVLARVQRRSAIKQLKRRPKRKSKKTRLVI' A
#
# COMPACT_ATOMS: atom_id res chain seq x y z
N MET A 1 -5.90 8.49 9.53
CA MET A 1 -6.03 7.99 8.14
C MET A 1 -4.92 6.98 7.87
N GLY A 2 -5.29 5.72 7.61
CA GLY A 2 -4.47 4.51 7.77
C GLY A 2 -3.16 4.49 6.97
N ARG A 3 -2.04 4.42 7.68
CA ARG A 3 -0.68 4.20 7.11
C ARG A 3 -0.24 2.73 7.18
N SER A 4 -1.13 1.82 7.58
CA SER A 4 -0.83 0.38 7.66
C SER A 4 -0.71 -0.24 6.27
N ALA A 5 -0.05 -1.40 6.19
CA ALA A 5 0.02 -2.16 4.95
C ALA A 5 -1.37 -2.61 4.47
N GLU A 6 -2.25 -3.01 5.40
CA GLU A 6 -3.64 -3.38 5.12
C GLU A 6 -4.42 -2.24 4.45
N SER A 7 -4.36 -1.04 5.03
CA SER A 7 -5.06 0.13 4.45
C SER A 7 -4.60 0.46 3.02
N LYS A 8 -3.35 0.15 2.68
CA LYS A 8 -2.83 0.30 1.31
C LYS A 8 -3.31 -0.82 0.38
N LEU A 9 -3.50 -2.04 0.88
CA LEU A 9 -4.09 -3.14 0.12
C LEU A 9 -5.58 -2.87 -0.16
N ASP A 10 -6.34 -2.42 0.85
CA ASP A 10 -7.75 -2.08 0.70
C ASP A 10 -7.98 -1.00 -0.37
N ARG A 11 -7.10 0.01 -0.39
CA ARG A 11 -7.11 1.06 -1.44
C ARG A 11 -6.75 0.52 -2.82
N ALA A 12 -5.81 -0.41 -2.91
CA ALA A 12 -5.48 -1.01 -4.19
C ALA A 12 -6.66 -1.81 -4.75
N ASP A 13 -7.39 -2.51 -3.88
CA ASP A 13 -8.55 -3.30 -4.28
C ASP A 13 -9.75 -2.42 -4.64
N SER A 14 -9.92 -1.28 -3.96
CA SER A 14 -10.94 -0.29 -4.37
C SER A 14 -10.64 0.29 -5.75
N PHE A 15 -9.38 0.65 -6.05
CA PHE A 15 -8.98 1.13 -7.37
C PHE A 15 -9.18 0.08 -8.47
N ASN A 16 -8.90 -1.20 -8.20
CA ASN A 16 -9.16 -2.26 -9.18
C ASN A 16 -10.67 -2.46 -9.42
N LYS A 17 -11.49 -2.38 -8.37
CA LYS A 17 -12.95 -2.46 -8.49
C LYS A 17 -13.52 -1.30 -9.32
N THR A 18 -13.03 -0.08 -9.13
CA THR A 18 -13.46 1.07 -9.93
C THR A 18 -12.95 0.98 -11.36
N ALA A 19 -11.70 0.58 -11.56
CA ALA A 19 -11.12 0.35 -12.89
C ALA A 19 -11.95 -0.67 -13.68
N ALA A 20 -12.31 -1.80 -13.07
CA ALA A 20 -13.12 -2.84 -13.72
C ALA A 20 -14.50 -2.34 -14.17
N LYS A 21 -15.14 -1.45 -13.39
CA LYS A 21 -16.43 -0.86 -13.73
C LYS A 21 -16.33 0.11 -14.91
N ILE A 22 -15.28 0.93 -14.95
CA ILE A 22 -15.15 1.97 -15.98
C ILE A 22 -14.42 1.50 -17.23
N ARG A 23 -13.67 0.38 -17.20
CA ARG A 23 -12.84 -0.09 -18.33
C ARG A 23 -13.57 -0.19 -19.68
N LYS A 24 -14.88 -0.51 -19.67
CA LYS A 24 -15.69 -0.56 -20.89
C LYS A 24 -16.09 0.82 -21.41
N LYS A 25 -16.24 1.80 -20.53
CA LYS A 25 -16.69 3.17 -20.84
C LYS A 25 -15.51 4.12 -21.09
N ASP A 26 -14.45 3.95 -20.31
CA ASP A 26 -13.23 4.75 -20.34
C ASP A 26 -12.02 3.85 -19.98
N PRO A 27 -11.33 3.33 -21.01
CA PRO A 27 -10.18 2.47 -20.82
C PRO A 27 -8.93 3.23 -20.35
N GLU A 28 -8.80 4.52 -20.63
CA GLU A 28 -7.63 5.32 -20.20
C GLU A 28 -7.70 5.58 -18.69
N SER A 29 -8.83 6.06 -18.19
CA SER A 29 -9.04 6.23 -16.75
C SER A 29 -8.90 4.92 -15.98
N ALA A 30 -9.35 3.80 -16.56
CA ALA A 30 -9.14 2.48 -15.96
C ALA A 30 -7.65 2.12 -15.83
N ARG A 31 -6.85 2.50 -16.84
CA ARG A 31 -5.41 2.25 -16.85
C ARG A 31 -4.68 3.08 -15.80
N GLU A 32 -5.11 4.32 -15.57
CA GLU A 32 -4.58 5.16 -14.49
C GLU A 32 -4.87 4.54 -13.11
N LEU A 33 -6.09 4.06 -12.88
CA LEU A 33 -6.47 3.38 -11.65
C LEU A 33 -5.68 2.09 -11.43
N ASP A 34 -5.43 1.30 -12.47
CA ASP A 34 -4.58 0.11 -12.40
C ASP A 34 -3.13 0.46 -11.98
N VAL A 35 -2.61 1.60 -12.43
CA VAL A 35 -1.28 2.10 -12.04
C VAL A 35 -1.28 2.49 -10.55
N LEU A 36 -2.29 3.22 -10.10
CA LEU A 36 -2.44 3.61 -8.69
C LEU A 36 -2.55 2.38 -7.78
N ALA A 37 -3.33 1.37 -8.18
CA ALA A 37 -3.44 0.11 -7.46
C ALA A 37 -2.08 -0.61 -7.34
N ARG A 38 -1.29 -0.66 -8.42
CA ARG A 38 0.06 -1.23 -8.40
C ARG A 38 1.00 -0.48 -7.45
N VAL A 39 0.97 0.84 -7.45
CA VAL A 39 1.80 1.66 -6.55
C VAL A 39 1.44 1.38 -5.09
N GLN A 40 0.15 1.30 -4.76
CA GLN A 40 -0.28 1.01 -3.39
C GLN A 40 0.13 -0.40 -2.94
N ARG A 41 -0.04 -1.43 -3.78
CA ARG A 41 0.44 -2.79 -3.48
C ARG A 41 1.94 -2.85 -3.27
N ARG A 42 2.73 -2.21 -4.14
CA ARG A 42 4.19 -2.14 -3.97
C ARG A 42 4.57 -1.47 -2.64
N SER A 43 3.89 -0.39 -2.28
CA SER A 43 4.12 0.31 -1.01
C SER A 43 3.74 -0.55 0.20
N ALA A 44 2.63 -1.28 0.13
CA ALA A 44 2.21 -2.23 1.17
C ALA A 44 3.24 -3.35 1.34
N ILE A 45 3.66 -3.98 0.24
CA ILE A 45 4.68 -5.04 0.24
C ILE A 45 6.00 -4.52 0.82
N LYS A 46 6.44 -3.32 0.43
CA LYS A 46 7.66 -2.69 0.97
C LYS A 46 7.54 -2.47 2.47
N GLN A 47 6.36 -2.11 2.96
CA GLN A 47 6.11 -1.93 4.40
C GLN A 47 6.08 -3.25 5.16
N LEU A 48 5.46 -4.30 4.61
CA LEU A 48 5.48 -5.65 5.19
C LEU A 48 6.89 -6.24 5.23
N LYS A 49 7.67 -6.04 4.15
CA LYS A 49 9.08 -6.49 4.06
C LYS A 49 10.01 -5.69 4.97
N ARG A 50 9.69 -4.43 5.26
CA ARG A 50 10.38 -3.65 6.30
C ARG A 50 10.00 -4.23 7.66
N ARG A 51 10.69 -5.30 8.07
CA ARG A 51 10.80 -5.69 9.48
C ARG A 51 11.03 -4.40 10.28
N PRO A 52 10.25 -4.08 11.33
CA PRO A 52 10.68 -3.05 12.24
C PRO A 52 12.06 -3.48 12.73
N LYS A 53 13.10 -2.68 12.44
CA LYS A 53 14.35 -2.79 13.19
C LYS A 53 13.89 -2.67 14.64
N ARG A 54 13.91 -3.78 15.40
CA ARG A 54 13.62 -3.78 16.83
C ARG A 54 14.35 -2.56 17.37
N LYS A 55 13.64 -1.60 17.98
CA LYS A 55 14.29 -0.50 18.68
C LYS A 55 15.25 -1.19 19.63
N SER A 56 16.55 -1.16 19.34
CA SER A 56 17.55 -1.64 20.29
C SER A 56 17.31 -0.77 21.50
N LYS A 57 16.70 -1.33 22.55
CA LYS A 57 16.64 -0.72 23.86
C LYS A 57 18.12 -0.57 24.25
N LYS A 58 18.69 0.58 23.93
CA LYS A 58 19.98 0.99 24.48
C LYS A 58 19.66 1.49 25.88
N THR A 59 19.25 0.57 26.75
CA THR A 59 19.30 0.79 28.20
C THR A 59 20.78 0.87 28.53
N ARG A 60 21.35 2.08 28.46
CA ARG A 60 22.56 2.42 29.20
C ARG A 60 22.17 2.41 30.69
N LEU A 61 22.20 1.23 31.29
CA LEU A 61 22.47 1.11 32.71
C LEU A 61 23.99 1.20 32.83
N VAL A 62 24.48 2.35 33.31
CA VAL A 62 25.84 2.48 33.82
C VAL A 62 25.67 2.54 35.33
N ILE A 63 26.23 1.53 35.99
CA ILE A 63 26.45 1.43 37.44
C ILE A 63 27.51 2.45 37.81
#